data_AF-A0A1H6J0G1-F1
#
_entry.id   AF-A0A1H6J0G1-F1
#
_cell.length_a   1.000
_cell.length_b   1.000
_cell.length_c   1.000
_cell.angle_alpha   90.00
_cell.angle_beta   90.00
_cell.angle_gamma   90.00
#
_symmetry.space_group_name_H-M   'P 1'
#
loop_
_entity.id
_entity.type
_entity.pdbx_description
1 polymer ?
#
loop_
_entity_poly.entity_id
_entity_poly.type
_entity_poly.pdbx_seq_one_letter_code
_entity_poly.pdbx_strand_id
1 'polypeptide(L)'
;MTNGCTADDIATANPEICPADDVSTAADWLTERDYDSAPVFEDARPVGYVTRDAAEGASPDTSLAEITEPLTVDVLIASDSPLDTVLEALYDRPFYYLADRNQVTGILTRADLNTEPVYQHLYTKLSQLEQAFRKTIQEHVPDWRDTTPLHPEVLDDIDERLADAKDAGVALDPIHYAQFSTLVTIIGNSDAASQALDFDAGHQASSQLDPITDLRNDVAHSTPVIQNTDRGLTESGRTITHLLEQYRIIEELLTTQEN
;
A
#
# COMPACT_ATOMS: atom_id res chain seq x y z
N MET A 1 17.79 -13.54 0.99
CA MET A 1 16.99 -13.02 2.12
C MET A 1 16.04 -12.02 1.52
N THR A 2 14.84 -12.47 1.14
CA THR A 2 13.75 -11.58 0.77
C THR A 2 13.32 -10.89 2.05
N ASN A 3 13.73 -9.63 2.24
CA ASN A 3 13.12 -8.72 3.21
C ASN A 3 11.67 -8.51 2.75
N GLY A 4 10.79 -9.45 3.08
CA GLY A 4 9.36 -9.29 2.83
C GLY A 4 8.79 -8.40 3.93
N CYS A 5 8.04 -7.37 3.55
CA CYS A 5 7.16 -6.66 4.47
C CYS A 5 5.99 -7.59 4.81
N THR A 6 5.93 -8.07 6.05
CA THR A 6 4.90 -9.01 6.51
C THR A 6 3.88 -8.34 7.43
N ALA A 7 2.79 -9.05 7.74
CA ALA A 7 1.80 -8.58 8.71
C ALA A 7 2.42 -8.21 10.07
N ASP A 8 3.42 -8.96 10.55
CA ASP A 8 4.12 -8.69 11.82
C ASP A 8 4.92 -7.38 11.79
N ASP A 9 5.54 -7.06 10.64
CA ASP A 9 6.28 -5.79 10.49
C ASP A 9 5.32 -4.58 10.51
N ILE A 10 4.11 -4.76 9.97
CA ILE A 10 3.13 -3.68 9.76
C ILE A 10 2.26 -3.47 11.01
N ALA A 11 1.85 -4.55 11.68
CA ALA A 11 0.86 -4.51 12.74
C ALA A 11 1.31 -3.70 13.96
N THR A 12 0.34 -3.04 14.61
CA THR A 12 0.52 -2.47 15.94
C THR A 12 0.64 -3.62 16.95
N ALA A 13 1.83 -3.75 17.54
CA ALA A 13 2.12 -4.79 18.53
C ALA A 13 1.45 -4.53 19.89
N ASN A 14 1.08 -5.60 20.60
CA ASN A 14 0.48 -5.57 21.94
C ASN A 14 -0.73 -4.62 22.04
N PRO A 15 -1.82 -4.87 21.29
CA PRO A 15 -3.00 -4.03 21.34
C PRO A 15 -3.54 -3.89 22.76
N GLU A 16 -4.02 -2.69 23.12
CA GLU A 16 -4.68 -2.47 24.40
C GLU A 16 -5.89 -3.39 24.55
N ILE A 17 -6.02 -4.00 25.72
CA ILE A 17 -7.12 -4.90 26.05
C ILE A 17 -8.30 -4.06 26.53
N CYS A 18 -9.51 -4.39 26.07
CA CYS A 18 -10.73 -3.76 26.58
C CYS A 18 -10.85 -4.02 28.09
N PRO A 19 -10.84 -2.99 28.95
CA PRO A 19 -10.77 -3.17 30.40
C PRO A 19 -12.14 -3.32 31.08
N ALA A 20 -13.22 -3.26 30.31
CA ALA A 20 -14.57 -3.15 30.82
C ALA A 20 -15.23 -4.50 31.07
N ASP A 21 -16.12 -4.56 32.06
CA ASP A 21 -17.01 -5.69 32.29
C ASP A 21 -18.42 -5.47 31.70
N ASP A 22 -18.75 -4.21 31.34
CA ASP A 22 -20.04 -3.78 30.80
C ASP A 22 -19.91 -3.00 29.49
N VAL A 23 -21.00 -2.99 28.73
CA VAL A 23 -21.08 -2.43 27.37
C VAL A 23 -20.91 -0.90 27.35
N SER A 24 -21.48 -0.18 28.31
CA SER A 24 -21.40 1.29 28.33
C SER A 24 -19.96 1.75 28.54
N THR A 25 -19.27 1.13 29.50
CA THR A 25 -17.86 1.42 29.77
C THR A 25 -16.97 1.03 28.59
N ALA A 26 -17.27 -0.09 27.90
CA ALA A 26 -16.54 -0.49 26.70
C ALA A 26 -16.71 0.52 25.55
N ALA A 27 -17.93 0.99 25.30
CA ALA A 27 -18.24 1.98 24.28
C ALA A 27 -17.50 3.30 24.54
N ASP A 28 -17.61 3.84 25.75
CA ASP A 28 -16.92 5.08 26.13
C ASP A 28 -15.39 4.94 25.97
N TRP A 29 -14.83 3.81 26.42
CA TRP A 29 -13.38 3.54 26.33
C TRP A 29 -12.88 3.45 24.89
N LEU A 30 -13.61 2.76 24.01
CA LEU A 30 -13.29 2.63 22.59
C LEU A 30 -13.34 3.99 21.89
N THR A 31 -14.36 4.79 22.19
CA THR A 31 -14.54 6.12 21.61
C THR A 31 -13.51 7.12 22.11
N GLU A 32 -13.14 7.10 23.38
CA GLU A 32 -12.08 7.97 23.93
C GLU A 32 -10.69 7.68 23.33
N ARG A 33 -10.41 6.42 22.98
CA ARG A 33 -9.13 5.99 22.38
C ARG A 33 -9.11 6.01 20.86
N ASP A 34 -10.27 6.23 20.26
CA ASP A 34 -10.49 6.10 18.82
C ASP A 34 -10.11 4.70 18.30
N TYR A 35 -10.52 3.64 19.00
CA TYR A 35 -10.38 2.26 18.57
C TYR A 35 -11.67 1.69 18.00
N ASP A 36 -11.60 1.12 16.80
CA ASP A 36 -12.73 0.43 16.17
C ASP A 36 -12.97 -0.94 16.77
N SER A 37 -11.93 -1.54 17.34
CA SER A 37 -12.00 -2.82 18.04
C SER A 37 -10.91 -2.95 19.09
N ALA A 38 -11.18 -3.75 20.12
CA ALA A 38 -10.17 -4.19 21.07
C ALA A 38 -10.41 -5.66 21.47
N PRO A 39 -9.33 -6.41 21.77
CA PRO A 39 -9.46 -7.77 22.26
C PRO A 39 -9.97 -7.77 23.71
N VAL A 40 -10.73 -8.80 24.05
CA VAL A 40 -11.29 -9.05 25.39
C VAL A 40 -10.58 -10.26 25.99
N PHE A 41 -10.17 -10.13 27.25
CA PHE A 41 -9.42 -11.17 27.97
C PHE A 41 -10.16 -11.60 29.25
N GLU A 42 -10.13 -12.90 29.53
CA GLU A 42 -10.48 -13.47 30.83
C GLU A 42 -9.29 -14.29 31.36
N ASP A 43 -8.92 -14.12 32.63
CA ASP A 43 -7.79 -14.83 33.26
C ASP A 43 -6.49 -14.80 32.42
N ALA A 44 -6.17 -13.63 31.85
CA ALA A 44 -5.02 -13.39 30.96
C ALA A 44 -5.03 -14.23 29.66
N ARG A 45 -6.20 -14.70 29.22
CA ARG A 45 -6.39 -15.38 27.94
C ARG A 45 -7.36 -14.60 27.07
N PRO A 46 -7.08 -14.43 25.77
CA PRO A 46 -8.03 -13.80 24.87
C PRO A 46 -9.27 -14.69 24.72
N VAL A 47 -10.44 -14.14 24.99
CA VAL A 47 -11.74 -14.81 24.83
C VAL A 47 -12.49 -14.36 23.58
N GLY A 48 -12.11 -13.21 23.02
CA GLY A 48 -12.73 -12.64 21.84
C GLY A 48 -12.27 -11.21 21.59
N TYR A 49 -13.06 -10.46 20.85
CA TYR A 49 -12.92 -9.02 20.65
C TYR A 49 -14.29 -8.36 20.68
N VAL A 50 -14.30 -7.05 20.89
CA VAL A 50 -15.49 -6.21 20.78
C VAL A 50 -15.23 -5.12 19.75
N THR A 51 -16.26 -4.71 19.01
CA THR A 51 -16.19 -3.56 18.10
C THR A 51 -16.90 -2.36 18.70
N ARG A 52 -16.46 -1.15 18.32
CA ARG A 52 -17.10 0.10 18.77
C ARG A 52 -18.57 0.13 18.36
N ASP A 53 -18.87 -0.22 17.11
CA ASP A 53 -20.24 -0.30 16.58
C ASP A 53 -21.15 -1.23 17.40
N ALA A 54 -20.65 -2.41 17.79
CA ALA A 54 -21.42 -3.35 18.61
C ALA A 54 -21.66 -2.81 20.02
N ALA A 55 -20.65 -2.16 20.62
CA ALA A 55 -20.76 -1.57 21.95
C ALA A 55 -21.72 -0.36 21.98
N GLU A 56 -21.63 0.54 21.00
CA GLU A 56 -22.51 1.71 20.89
C GLU A 56 -23.96 1.34 20.51
N GLY A 57 -24.13 0.26 19.73
CA GLY A 57 -25.44 -0.22 19.29
C GLY A 57 -26.20 -1.06 20.33
N ALA A 58 -25.53 -1.52 21.39
CA ALA A 58 -26.12 -2.41 22.38
C ALA A 58 -26.88 -1.66 23.49
N SER A 59 -27.87 -2.34 24.10
CA SER A 59 -28.60 -1.80 25.25
C SER A 59 -27.68 -1.72 26.47
N PRO A 60 -27.79 -0.71 27.36
CA PRO A 60 -27.00 -0.64 28.60
C PRO A 60 -27.14 -1.84 29.53
N ASP A 61 -28.23 -2.61 29.42
CA ASP A 61 -28.46 -3.83 30.20
C ASP A 61 -27.79 -5.08 29.60
N THR A 62 -27.19 -4.97 28.41
CA THR A 62 -26.49 -6.07 27.72
C THR A 62 -25.14 -6.31 28.39
N SER A 63 -24.77 -7.58 28.61
CA SER A 63 -23.43 -7.88 29.11
C SER A 63 -22.37 -7.79 28.01
N LEU A 64 -21.11 -7.49 28.37
CA LEU A 64 -20.02 -7.44 27.39
C LEU A 64 -19.83 -8.79 26.68
N ALA A 65 -20.02 -9.90 27.40
CA ALA A 65 -19.92 -11.26 26.85
C ALA A 65 -20.92 -11.52 25.71
N GLU A 66 -22.09 -10.88 25.71
CA GLU A 66 -23.10 -11.05 24.65
C GLU A 66 -22.73 -10.35 23.35
N ILE A 67 -21.88 -9.32 23.41
CA ILE A 67 -21.40 -8.59 22.23
C ILE A 67 -19.94 -8.92 21.87
N THR A 68 -19.30 -9.79 22.65
CA THR A 68 -17.94 -10.26 22.39
C THR A 68 -17.98 -11.29 21.26
N GLU A 69 -17.27 -11.00 20.18
CA GLU A 69 -17.11 -11.91 19.05
C GLU A 69 -15.88 -12.80 19.24
N PRO A 70 -15.95 -14.09 18.87
CA PRO A 70 -14.81 -14.99 19.03
C PRO A 70 -13.68 -14.64 18.05
N LEU A 71 -12.43 -14.85 18.47
CA LEU A 71 -11.27 -14.76 17.57
C LEU A 71 -11.20 -16.00 16.67
N THR A 72 -11.89 -15.93 15.53
CA THR A 72 -11.95 -16.97 14.50
C THR A 72 -11.00 -16.69 13.34
N VAL A 73 -10.80 -17.69 12.46
CA VAL A 73 -9.83 -17.59 11.34
C VAL A 73 -10.12 -16.41 10.40
N ASP A 74 -11.35 -15.95 10.31
CA ASP A 74 -11.77 -14.80 9.48
C ASP A 74 -11.40 -13.43 10.06
N VAL A 75 -10.91 -13.36 11.31
CA VAL A 75 -10.34 -12.14 11.91
C VAL A 75 -8.89 -12.31 12.34
N LEU A 76 -8.27 -13.42 11.97
CA LEU A 76 -6.86 -13.70 12.25
C LEU A 76 -6.05 -13.64 10.96
N ILE A 77 -4.87 -13.04 11.03
CA ILE A 77 -3.87 -13.07 9.97
C ILE A 77 -2.56 -13.64 10.51
N ALA A 78 -1.89 -14.46 9.70
CA ALA A 78 -0.58 -15.00 10.08
C ALA A 78 0.48 -13.89 10.08
N SER A 79 1.35 -13.89 11.08
CA SER A 79 2.43 -12.90 11.23
C SER A 79 3.36 -12.81 10.01
N ASP A 80 3.58 -13.93 9.32
CA ASP A 80 4.43 -14.02 8.12
C ASP A 80 3.67 -13.79 6.81
N SER A 81 2.39 -13.41 6.86
CA SER A 81 1.61 -13.06 5.67
C SER A 81 2.28 -11.91 4.90
N PRO A 82 2.56 -12.06 3.60
CA PRO A 82 3.16 -11.02 2.77
C PRO A 82 2.19 -9.85 2.51
N LEU A 83 2.74 -8.70 2.07
CA LEU A 83 1.97 -7.47 1.87
C LEU A 83 0.77 -7.61 0.93
N ASP A 84 0.85 -8.41 -0.14
CA ASP A 84 -0.30 -8.70 -1.02
C ASP A 84 -1.46 -9.34 -0.25
N THR A 85 -1.16 -10.35 0.56
CA THR A 85 -2.14 -11.01 1.45
C THR A 85 -2.69 -10.03 2.48
N VAL A 86 -1.86 -9.13 3.02
CA VAL A 86 -2.29 -8.08 3.95
C VAL A 86 -3.26 -7.10 3.28
N LEU A 87 -2.96 -6.64 2.07
CA LEU A 87 -3.80 -5.70 1.33
C LEU A 87 -5.16 -6.34 0.97
N GLU A 88 -5.16 -7.62 0.57
CA GLU A 88 -6.40 -8.37 0.32
C GLU A 88 -7.22 -8.55 1.60
N ALA A 89 -6.57 -8.93 2.70
CA ALA A 89 -7.23 -9.05 3.99
C ALA A 89 -7.88 -7.72 4.38
N LEU A 90 -7.13 -6.61 4.35
CA LEU A 90 -7.63 -5.27 4.71
C LEU A 90 -8.64 -4.70 3.71
N TYR A 91 -8.65 -5.20 2.48
CA TYR A 91 -9.74 -4.99 1.53
C TYR A 91 -11.01 -5.73 1.95
N ASP A 92 -10.91 -6.88 2.62
CA ASP A 92 -12.05 -7.69 3.07
C ASP A 92 -12.59 -7.33 4.45
N ARG A 93 -11.74 -6.87 5.39
CA ARG A 93 -12.13 -6.31 6.73
C ARG A 93 -11.32 -5.05 7.10
N PRO A 94 -11.82 -4.16 7.96
CA PRO A 94 -11.06 -2.97 8.37
C PRO A 94 -9.85 -3.29 9.26
N PHE A 95 -9.88 -4.43 9.97
CA PHE A 95 -8.81 -4.90 10.83
C PHE A 95 -8.71 -6.42 10.88
N TYR A 96 -7.54 -6.93 11.32
CA TYR A 96 -7.27 -8.31 11.69
C TYR A 96 -6.39 -8.35 12.94
N TYR A 97 -6.48 -9.43 13.70
CA TYR A 97 -5.58 -9.71 14.81
C TYR A 97 -4.46 -10.66 14.39
N LEU A 98 -3.27 -10.45 14.94
CA LEU A 98 -2.18 -11.41 14.92
C LEU A 98 -2.25 -12.21 16.21
N ALA A 99 -2.08 -13.54 16.11
CA ALA A 99 -2.12 -14.41 17.26
C ALA A 99 -1.03 -15.50 17.22
N ASP A 100 -0.40 -15.73 18.37
CA ASP A 100 0.53 -16.85 18.58
C ASP A 100 0.17 -17.61 19.87
N ARG A 101 0.18 -18.95 19.81
CA ARG A 101 0.15 -19.89 20.95
C ARG A 101 -0.67 -19.46 22.19
N ASN A 102 -1.85 -18.88 21.98
CA ASN A 102 -2.84 -18.38 22.96
C ASN A 102 -2.76 -16.90 23.36
N GLN A 103 -2.13 -16.03 22.58
CA GLN A 103 -2.14 -14.59 22.81
C GLN A 103 -2.41 -13.84 21.51
N VAL A 104 -3.12 -12.72 21.62
CA VAL A 104 -3.17 -11.70 20.58
C VAL A 104 -1.87 -10.90 20.68
N THR A 105 -1.04 -10.98 19.66
CA THR A 105 0.29 -10.35 19.62
C THR A 105 0.27 -9.00 18.90
N GLY A 106 -0.72 -8.77 18.05
CA GLY A 106 -0.84 -7.55 17.27
C GLY A 106 -2.25 -7.30 16.76
N ILE A 107 -2.50 -6.08 16.32
CA ILE A 107 -3.66 -5.68 15.53
C ILE A 107 -3.16 -5.00 14.26
N LEU A 108 -3.76 -5.36 13.14
CA LEU A 108 -3.46 -4.84 11.82
C LEU A 108 -4.68 -4.10 11.30
N THR A 109 -4.50 -2.84 10.94
CA THR A 109 -5.55 -1.95 10.45
C THR A 109 -5.12 -1.29 9.14
N ARG A 110 -6.07 -0.64 8.44
CA ARG A 110 -5.73 0.15 7.25
C ARG A 110 -4.81 1.33 7.55
N ALA A 111 -4.85 1.87 8.77
CA ALA A 111 -3.98 2.98 9.16
C ALA A 111 -2.51 2.53 9.23
N ASP A 112 -2.27 1.27 9.61
CA ASP A 112 -0.93 0.69 9.69
C ASP A 112 -0.24 0.59 8.32
N LEU A 113 -0.99 0.69 7.21
CA LEU A 113 -0.41 0.76 5.86
C LEU A 113 0.42 2.04 5.64
N ASN A 114 0.26 3.06 6.49
CA ASN A 114 1.09 4.27 6.50
C ASN A 114 2.31 4.15 7.43
N THR A 115 2.78 2.94 7.73
CA THR A 115 4.00 2.71 8.53
C THR A 115 5.24 2.55 7.66
N GLU A 116 6.40 2.82 8.26
CA GLU A 116 7.73 2.74 7.62
C GLU A 116 7.96 1.43 6.82
N PRO A 117 7.62 0.22 7.32
CA PRO A 117 7.84 -1.02 6.58
C PRO A 117 7.13 -1.06 5.23
N VAL A 118 5.92 -0.48 5.14
CA VAL A 118 5.17 -0.41 3.88
C VAL A 118 5.83 0.58 2.92
N TYR A 119 6.26 1.75 3.39
CA TYR A 119 6.99 2.71 2.55
C TYR A 119 8.27 2.11 1.97
N GLN A 120 9.07 1.41 2.78
CA GLN A 120 10.32 0.80 2.32
C GLN A 120 10.07 -0.30 1.27
N HIS A 121 9.01 -1.10 1.47
CA HIS A 121 8.61 -2.12 0.52
C HIS A 121 8.14 -1.51 -0.81
N LEU A 122 7.21 -0.56 -0.75
CA LEU A 122 6.70 0.13 -1.94
C LEU A 122 7.82 0.88 -2.67
N TYR A 123 8.73 1.55 -1.96
CA TYR A 123 9.88 2.22 -2.55
C TYR A 123 10.75 1.23 -3.34
N THR A 124 10.99 0.04 -2.79
CA THR A 124 11.77 -1.01 -3.46
C THR A 124 11.08 -1.47 -4.74
N LYS A 125 9.78 -1.78 -4.68
CA LYS A 125 8.99 -2.22 -5.84
C LYS A 125 8.91 -1.14 -6.93
N LEU A 126 8.64 0.10 -6.55
CA LEU A 126 8.59 1.24 -7.47
C LEU A 126 9.96 1.54 -8.10
N SER A 127 11.05 1.38 -7.34
CA SER A 127 12.41 1.55 -7.87
C SER A 127 12.78 0.45 -8.87
N GLN A 128 12.31 -0.78 -8.66
CA GLN A 128 12.45 -1.87 -9.63
C GLN A 128 11.64 -1.58 -10.89
N LEU A 129 10.40 -1.08 -10.72
CA LEU A 129 9.53 -0.72 -11.84
C LEU A 129 10.14 0.44 -12.66
N GLU A 130 10.71 1.44 -12.01
CA GLU A 130 11.40 2.56 -12.67
C GLU A 130 12.58 2.06 -13.54
N GLN A 131 13.33 1.07 -13.04
CA GLN A 131 14.40 0.43 -13.81
C GLN A 131 13.88 -0.36 -15.01
N ALA A 132 12.79 -1.12 -14.83
CA ALA A 132 12.15 -1.86 -15.92
C ALA A 132 11.64 -0.91 -17.02
N PHE A 133 11.03 0.21 -16.65
CA PHE A 133 10.56 1.23 -17.60
C PHE A 133 11.72 1.83 -18.39
N ARG A 134 12.82 2.19 -17.74
CA ARG A 134 14.02 2.71 -18.43
C ARG A 134 14.55 1.71 -19.45
N LYS A 135 14.67 0.43 -19.07
CA LYS A 135 15.10 -0.64 -19.97
C LYS A 135 14.16 -0.79 -21.17
N THR A 136 12.85 -0.85 -20.91
CA THR A 136 11.82 -0.95 -21.95
C THR A 136 11.92 0.21 -22.95
N ILE A 137 12.07 1.44 -22.45
CA ILE A 137 12.21 2.63 -23.28
C ILE A 137 13.49 2.57 -24.12
N GLN A 138 14.63 2.17 -23.54
CA GLN A 138 15.89 2.04 -24.27
C GLN A 138 15.81 1.01 -25.40
N GLU A 139 15.10 -0.09 -25.17
CA GLU A 139 14.98 -1.19 -26.13
C GLU A 139 13.96 -0.90 -27.25
N HIS A 140 12.83 -0.28 -26.91
CA HIS A 140 11.69 -0.13 -27.82
C HIS A 140 11.49 1.29 -28.35
N VAL A 141 12.11 2.30 -27.74
CA VAL A 141 11.96 3.72 -28.10
C VAL A 141 13.31 4.45 -27.98
N PRO A 142 14.38 4.01 -28.69
CA PRO A 142 15.70 4.65 -28.57
C PRO A 142 15.71 6.14 -28.92
N ASP A 143 14.80 6.57 -29.81
CA ASP A 143 14.64 7.97 -30.24
C ASP A 143 13.56 8.73 -29.43
N TRP A 144 13.26 8.29 -28.20
CA TRP A 144 12.16 8.81 -27.37
C TRP A 144 12.12 10.34 -27.21
N ARG A 145 13.29 11.01 -27.26
CA ARG A 145 13.42 12.46 -27.16
C ARG A 145 12.75 13.19 -28.33
N ASP A 146 12.77 12.57 -29.51
CA ASP A 146 12.24 13.15 -30.75
C ASP A 146 10.83 12.65 -31.07
N THR A 147 10.48 11.43 -30.61
CA THR A 147 9.20 10.78 -30.94
C THR A 147 8.10 11.04 -29.92
N THR A 148 8.45 11.44 -28.69
CA THR A 148 7.49 11.67 -27.60
C THR A 148 7.21 13.17 -27.45
N PRO A 149 5.93 13.60 -27.34
CA PRO A 149 5.59 15.00 -27.12
C PRO A 149 5.89 15.45 -25.68
N LEU A 150 7.16 15.61 -25.34
CA LEU A 150 7.61 16.13 -24.04
C LEU A 150 7.69 17.66 -24.07
N HIS A 151 7.35 18.30 -22.94
CA HIS A 151 7.53 19.75 -22.81
C HIS A 151 9.03 20.09 -22.85
N PRO A 152 9.45 21.18 -23.52
CA PRO A 152 10.87 21.55 -23.61
C PRO A 152 11.57 21.64 -22.25
N GLU A 153 10.89 22.19 -21.24
CA GLU A 153 11.43 22.29 -19.87
C GLU A 153 11.78 20.91 -19.28
N VAL A 154 11.04 19.84 -19.62
CA VAL A 154 11.36 18.47 -19.15
C VAL A 154 12.66 17.97 -19.78
N LEU A 155 12.90 18.30 -21.05
CA LEU A 155 14.14 17.93 -21.74
C LEU A 155 15.33 18.73 -21.19
N ASP A 156 15.14 20.03 -20.95
CA ASP A 156 16.14 20.91 -20.34
C ASP A 156 16.54 20.40 -18.95
N ASP A 157 15.56 20.02 -18.13
CA ASP A 157 15.73 19.43 -16.81
C ASP A 157 16.56 18.12 -16.84
N ILE A 158 16.33 17.27 -17.84
CA ILE A 158 17.08 16.03 -18.05
C ILE A 158 18.52 16.35 -18.48
N ASP A 159 18.69 17.33 -19.36
CA ASP A 159 20.01 17.72 -19.87
C ASP A 159 20.87 18.40 -18.80
N GLU A 160 20.28 19.20 -17.91
CA GLU A 160 20.97 19.77 -16.75
C GLU A 160 21.51 18.66 -15.83
N ARG A 161 20.65 17.72 -15.42
CA ARG A 161 21.04 16.58 -14.58
C ARG A 161 22.10 15.68 -15.23
N LEU A 162 22.00 15.50 -16.54
CA LEU A 162 23.00 14.76 -17.32
C LEU A 162 24.34 15.51 -17.39
N ALA A 163 24.32 16.83 -17.55
CA ALA A 163 25.53 17.65 -17.55
C ALA A 163 26.25 17.56 -16.19
N ASP A 164 25.52 17.72 -15.08
CA ASP A 164 26.06 17.57 -13.74
C ASP A 164 26.69 16.18 -13.53
N ALA A 165 26.02 15.12 -13.98
CA ALA A 165 26.53 13.76 -13.87
C ALA A 165 27.76 13.50 -14.76
N LYS A 166 27.85 14.16 -15.93
CA LYS A 166 29.05 14.11 -16.79
C LYS A 166 30.23 14.80 -16.13
N ASP A 167 30.00 15.97 -15.55
CA ASP A 167 31.03 16.74 -14.83
C ASP A 167 31.53 15.98 -13.60
N ALA A 168 30.65 15.24 -12.93
CA ALA A 168 30.99 14.35 -11.82
C ALA A 168 31.58 12.99 -12.24
N GLY A 169 31.61 12.65 -13.54
CA GLY A 169 32.16 11.39 -14.05
C GLY A 169 31.32 10.14 -13.75
N VAL A 170 30.03 10.31 -13.45
CA VAL A 170 29.09 9.23 -13.09
C VAL A 170 27.94 9.08 -14.09
N ALA A 171 28.11 9.65 -15.29
CA ALA A 171 27.04 9.74 -16.26
C ALA A 171 26.58 8.37 -16.80
N LEU A 172 25.27 8.13 -16.72
CA LEU A 172 24.54 7.07 -17.44
C LEU A 172 23.85 7.61 -18.70
N ASP A 173 23.09 6.74 -19.37
CA ASP A 173 22.24 7.09 -20.51
C ASP A 173 21.18 8.16 -20.14
N PRO A 174 20.81 9.08 -21.03
CA PRO A 174 19.93 10.21 -20.69
C PRO A 174 18.58 9.83 -20.07
N ILE A 175 18.04 8.65 -20.34
CA ILE A 175 16.77 8.21 -19.72
C ILE A 175 16.87 8.05 -18.19
N HIS A 176 18.08 7.84 -17.64
CA HIS A 176 18.29 7.69 -16.20
C HIS A 176 18.05 8.97 -15.39
N TYR A 177 17.97 10.12 -16.07
CA TYR A 177 17.71 11.41 -15.45
C TYR A 177 16.27 11.89 -15.68
N ALA A 178 15.47 11.10 -16.40
CA ALA A 178 14.04 11.33 -16.55
C ALA A 178 13.31 10.96 -15.24
N GLN A 179 12.26 11.73 -14.91
CA GLN A 179 11.40 11.43 -13.78
C GLN A 179 10.46 10.25 -14.10
N PHE A 180 9.91 9.61 -13.07
CA PHE A 180 8.98 8.49 -13.24
C PHE A 180 7.78 8.84 -14.14
N SER A 181 7.17 10.01 -13.93
CA SER A 181 6.07 10.53 -14.76
C SER A 181 6.48 10.70 -16.24
N THR A 182 7.72 11.10 -16.50
CA THR A 182 8.28 11.18 -17.86
C THR A 182 8.39 9.80 -18.49
N LEU A 183 8.81 8.77 -17.74
CA LEU A 183 8.86 7.40 -18.24
C LEU A 183 7.46 6.90 -18.63
N VAL A 184 6.46 7.14 -17.77
CA VAL A 184 5.05 6.82 -18.05
C VAL A 184 4.55 7.54 -19.30
N THR A 185 4.93 8.81 -19.47
CA THR A 185 4.57 9.60 -20.67
C THR A 185 5.16 9.00 -21.94
N ILE A 186 6.43 8.59 -21.92
CA ILE A 186 7.10 7.96 -23.08
C ILE A 186 6.43 6.61 -23.40
N ILE A 187 6.17 5.78 -22.39
CA ILE A 187 5.49 4.48 -22.57
C ILE A 187 4.11 4.68 -23.18
N GLY A 188 3.29 5.56 -22.61
CA GLY A 188 1.92 5.80 -23.08
C GLY A 188 1.80 6.42 -24.47
N ASN A 189 2.87 7.03 -24.98
CA ASN A 189 2.94 7.57 -26.34
C ASN A 189 3.64 6.62 -27.33
N SER A 190 4.00 5.40 -26.92
CA SER A 190 4.64 4.40 -27.75
C SER A 190 3.91 3.07 -27.68
N ASP A 191 3.26 2.69 -28.78
CA ASP A 191 2.62 1.37 -28.90
C ASP A 191 3.64 0.24 -28.68
N ALA A 192 4.88 0.41 -29.15
CA ALA A 192 5.93 -0.60 -28.99
C ALA A 192 6.33 -0.80 -27.52
N ALA A 193 6.48 0.28 -26.76
CA ALA A 193 6.79 0.19 -25.32
C ALA A 193 5.59 -0.30 -24.51
N SER A 194 4.39 0.13 -24.86
CA SER A 194 3.15 -0.31 -24.20
C SER A 194 2.92 -1.81 -24.38
N GLN A 195 3.07 -2.32 -25.61
CA GLN A 195 2.94 -3.75 -25.89
C GLN A 195 4.04 -4.59 -25.25
N ALA A 196 5.26 -4.04 -25.11
CA ALA A 196 6.34 -4.71 -24.38
C ALA A 196 6.07 -4.83 -22.87
N LEU A 197 5.09 -4.08 -22.35
CA LEU A 197 4.58 -4.15 -20.98
C LEU A 197 3.19 -4.80 -20.90
N ASP A 198 2.81 -5.57 -21.93
CA ASP A 198 1.52 -6.28 -22.04
C ASP A 198 0.27 -5.38 -22.02
N PHE A 199 0.41 -4.09 -22.33
CA PHE A 199 -0.76 -3.23 -22.58
C PHE A 199 -1.23 -3.33 -24.03
N ASP A 200 -2.55 -3.32 -24.25
CA ASP A 200 -3.11 -3.38 -25.61
C ASP A 200 -2.87 -2.08 -26.40
N ALA A 201 -2.78 -0.94 -25.70
CA ALA A 201 -2.60 0.38 -26.30
C ALA A 201 -1.94 1.39 -25.35
N GLY A 202 -1.31 2.43 -25.92
CA GLY A 202 -0.67 3.51 -25.15
C GLY A 202 -1.59 4.25 -24.19
N HIS A 203 -2.84 4.54 -24.59
CA HIS A 203 -3.79 5.21 -23.69
C HIS A 203 -4.17 4.34 -22.48
N GLN A 204 -4.15 3.01 -22.64
CA GLN A 204 -4.44 2.06 -21.56
C GLN A 204 -3.25 2.06 -20.59
N ALA A 205 -2.02 2.00 -21.12
CA ALA A 205 -0.82 2.13 -20.32
C ALA A 205 -0.84 3.42 -19.49
N SER A 206 -1.07 4.60 -20.09
CA SER A 206 -1.20 5.85 -19.34
C SER A 206 -2.26 5.77 -18.25
N SER A 207 -3.47 5.33 -18.57
CA SER A 207 -4.56 5.28 -17.59
C SER A 207 -4.28 4.40 -16.37
N GLN A 208 -3.51 3.32 -16.53
CA GLN A 208 -3.14 2.41 -15.43
C GLN A 208 -1.88 2.85 -14.68
N LEU A 209 -0.94 3.52 -15.37
CA LEU A 209 0.32 3.98 -14.80
C LEU A 209 0.24 5.37 -14.14
N ASP A 210 -0.75 6.19 -14.49
CA ASP A 210 -0.95 7.50 -13.88
C ASP A 210 -1.21 7.38 -12.36
N PRO A 211 -2.11 6.52 -11.86
CA PRO A 211 -2.26 6.31 -10.41
C PRO A 211 -0.97 5.81 -9.74
N ILE A 212 -0.15 5.01 -10.43
CA ILE A 212 1.12 4.51 -9.90
C ILE A 212 2.14 5.66 -9.79
N THR A 213 2.11 6.62 -10.70
CA THR A 213 2.89 7.85 -10.60
C THR A 213 2.55 8.63 -9.34
N ASP A 214 1.26 8.75 -9.01
CA ASP A 214 0.82 9.40 -7.78
C ASP A 214 1.29 8.63 -6.53
N LEU A 215 1.13 7.30 -6.52
CA LEU A 215 1.63 6.45 -5.43
C LEU A 215 3.15 6.60 -5.26
N ARG A 216 3.90 6.66 -6.36
CA ARG A 216 5.34 6.86 -6.35
C ARG A 216 5.73 8.20 -5.74
N ASN A 217 5.01 9.26 -6.09
CA ASN A 217 5.22 10.58 -5.49
C ASN A 217 4.93 10.56 -3.99
N ASP A 218 3.82 9.93 -3.57
CA ASP A 218 3.48 9.83 -2.16
C ASP A 218 4.56 9.08 -1.37
N VAL A 219 5.03 7.94 -1.87
CA VAL A 219 6.11 7.17 -1.26
C VAL A 219 7.41 7.97 -1.19
N ALA A 220 7.80 8.66 -2.27
CA ALA A 220 9.03 9.46 -2.32
C ALA A 220 9.01 10.68 -1.38
N HIS A 221 7.83 11.16 -1.02
CA HIS A 221 7.65 12.32 -0.13
C HIS A 221 7.16 11.95 1.28
N SER A 222 7.04 10.65 1.57
CA SER A 222 6.48 10.15 2.83
C SER A 222 5.08 10.72 3.13
N THR A 223 4.31 10.96 2.07
CA THR A 223 2.89 11.32 2.14
C THR A 223 2.07 10.04 2.36
N PRO A 224 0.94 10.08 3.11
CA PRO A 224 0.10 8.90 3.33
C PRO A 224 -0.24 8.14 2.04
N VAL A 225 0.12 6.85 1.99
CA VAL A 225 -0.23 5.94 0.90
C VAL A 225 -1.69 5.53 0.98
N ILE A 226 -2.25 5.39 2.18
CA ILE A 226 -3.69 5.35 2.44
C ILE A 226 -4.11 6.71 3.00
N GLN A 227 -5.05 7.36 2.33
CA GLN A 227 -5.55 8.69 2.68
C GLN A 227 -6.98 8.64 3.21
N ASN A 228 -7.68 7.52 2.99
CA ASN A 228 -8.98 7.25 3.55
C ASN A 228 -9.08 5.76 3.91
N THR A 229 -9.50 5.46 5.14
CA THR A 229 -9.66 4.09 5.64
C THR A 229 -10.92 3.40 5.13
N ASP A 230 -11.78 4.05 4.37
CA ASP A 230 -12.92 3.43 3.69
C ASP A 230 -12.48 2.54 2.51
N ARG A 231 -13.46 1.87 1.87
CA ARG A 231 -13.24 1.07 0.66
C ARG A 231 -13.75 1.72 -0.62
N GLY A 232 -14.55 2.77 -0.53
CA GLY A 232 -15.23 3.33 -1.69
C GLY A 232 -14.25 3.85 -2.74
N LEU A 233 -14.65 3.75 -4.01
CA LEU A 233 -13.91 4.34 -5.14
C LEU A 233 -14.23 5.83 -5.31
N THR A 234 -15.31 6.31 -4.69
CA THR A 234 -15.77 7.71 -4.76
C THR A 234 -15.27 8.53 -3.59
N GLU A 235 -14.54 7.90 -2.67
CA GLU A 235 -14.03 8.58 -1.48
C GLU A 235 -12.91 9.55 -1.84
N SER A 236 -12.81 10.62 -1.06
CA SER A 236 -11.70 11.55 -1.21
C SER A 236 -10.39 10.87 -0.79
N GLY A 237 -9.42 10.84 -1.69
CA GLY A 237 -8.10 10.27 -1.46
C GLY A 237 -8.01 8.76 -1.70
N ARG A 238 -6.78 8.25 -1.66
CA ARG A 238 -6.49 6.83 -1.88
C ARG A 238 -7.05 5.94 -0.76
N THR A 239 -7.93 5.02 -1.13
CA THR A 239 -8.48 3.96 -0.26
C THR A 239 -7.73 2.64 -0.43
N ILE A 240 -8.06 1.64 0.40
CA ILE A 240 -7.49 0.28 0.27
C ILE A 240 -7.76 -0.34 -1.11
N THR A 241 -8.91 -0.04 -1.72
CA THR A 241 -9.26 -0.52 -3.07
C THR A 241 -8.26 -0.01 -4.10
N HIS A 242 -7.99 1.30 -4.07
CA HIS A 242 -7.02 1.93 -4.97
C HIS A 242 -5.60 1.39 -4.75
N LEU A 243 -5.15 1.26 -3.49
CA LEU A 243 -3.80 0.78 -3.19
C LEU A 243 -3.61 -0.69 -3.60
N LEU A 244 -4.60 -1.55 -3.35
CA LEU A 244 -4.55 -2.95 -3.76
C LEU A 244 -4.50 -3.10 -5.29
N GLU A 245 -5.29 -2.32 -6.02
CA GLU A 245 -5.26 -2.31 -7.49
C GLU A 245 -3.89 -1.87 -8.03
N GLN A 246 -3.36 -0.76 -7.52
CA GLN A 246 -2.03 -0.27 -7.90
C GLN A 246 -0.93 -1.29 -7.58
N TYR A 247 -0.99 -1.91 -6.39
CA TYR A 247 0.00 -2.92 -5.98
C TYR A 247 -0.03 -4.15 -6.91
N ARG A 248 -1.22 -4.61 -7.32
CA ARG A 248 -1.36 -5.72 -8.28
C ARG A 248 -0.76 -5.38 -9.63
N ILE A 249 -1.03 -4.20 -10.17
CA ILE A 249 -0.44 -3.75 -11.44
C ILE A 249 1.09 -3.70 -11.34
N ILE A 250 1.64 -3.20 -10.22
CA ILE A 250 3.10 -3.20 -9.99
C ILE A 250 3.67 -4.62 -10.01
N GLU A 251 3.06 -5.57 -9.28
CA GLU A 251 3.52 -6.96 -9.25
C GLU A 251 3.42 -7.64 -10.62
N GLU A 252 2.34 -7.43 -11.36
CA GLU A 252 2.14 -7.95 -12.72
C GLU A 252 3.25 -7.45 -13.65
N LEU A 253 3.49 -6.14 -13.68
CA LEU A 253 4.53 -5.53 -14.52
C LEU A 253 5.94 -6.01 -14.15
N LEU A 254 6.24 -6.18 -12.86
CA LEU A 254 7.53 -6.71 -12.43
C LEU A 254 7.71 -8.18 -12.82
N THR A 255 6.64 -8.98 -12.78
CA THR A 255 6.68 -10.40 -13.16
C THR A 255 6.88 -10.59 -14.67
N THR A 256 6.28 -9.75 -15.51
CA THR A 256 6.50 -9.77 -16.97
C THR A 256 7.97 -9.53 -17.34
N GLN A 257 8.73 -8.78 -16.52
CA GLN A 257 10.10 -8.39 -16.82
C GLN A 257 11.16 -9.41 -16.37
N GLU A 258 10.77 -10.41 -15.56
CA GLU A 258 11.65 -11.51 -15.15
C GLU A 258 11.65 -12.69 -16.13
N ASN A 259 10.72 -12.72 -17.09
CA ASN A 259 10.57 -13.76 -18.12
C ASN A 259 11.13 -13.34 -19.48
#